data_AF-A0A6A6KX21-F1
#
_entry.id   AF-A0A6A6KX21-F1
#
_cell.length_a   1.000
_cell.length_b   1.000
_cell.length_c   1.000
_cell.angle_alpha   90.00
_cell.angle_beta   90.00
_cell.angle_gamma   90.00
#
_symmetry.space_group_name_H-M   'P 1'
#
loop_
_entity.id
_entity.type
_entity.pdbx_description
1 polymer ?
#
loop_
_entity_poly.entity_id
_entity_poly.type
_entity_poly.pdbx_seq_one_letter_code
_entity_poly.pdbx_strand_id
1 'polypeptide(L)'
;MVKLIIRVGGLIDRTKRKRFGFHFSSLLGNASLELWYFTAVILMVGWLDNPEIAVDAVSICMNLQLWALMIALGFNAAISVRVSNELGAGNPKVAKFSVVVTVLTSTIIGVVFTALILVTKNDFPKVFTGKPAVMKEASKLGYFLAATIFLNSIQPVLHGVAVGAGWQLLVAFINTGCYYIIGLPIGAVLGYKINLGVKGIWSGMLAGCVLQIIILTFVFLRTNWNKESYIIMHALKAEERIRTWGGSEEPQQSSSEHNMNE
;
A
#
# COMPACT_ATOMS: atom_id res chain seq x y z
N MET A 1 6.95 -38.03 28.94
CA MET A 1 7.40 -37.63 27.59
C MET A 1 6.25 -37.31 26.63
N VAL A 2 5.32 -38.22 26.37
CA VAL A 2 4.22 -38.03 25.38
C VAL A 2 3.32 -36.81 25.64
N LYS A 3 2.99 -36.50 26.91
CA LYS A 3 2.23 -35.30 27.29
C LYS A 3 2.99 -33.97 27.06
N LEU A 4 4.33 -33.98 27.03
CA LEU A 4 5.13 -32.78 26.78
C LEU A 4 5.20 -32.47 25.28
N ILE A 5 5.31 -33.53 24.45
CA ILE A 5 5.35 -33.44 22.98
C ILE A 5 4.01 -32.96 22.41
N ILE A 6 2.88 -33.46 22.92
CA ILE A 6 1.54 -32.99 22.50
C ILE A 6 1.30 -31.53 22.90
N ARG A 7 1.81 -31.10 24.07
CA ARG A 7 1.67 -29.73 24.56
C ARG A 7 2.53 -28.74 23.77
N VAL A 8 3.72 -29.16 23.34
CA VAL A 8 4.63 -28.37 22.49
C VAL A 8 4.13 -28.32 21.04
N GLY A 9 3.64 -29.44 20.48
CA GLY A 9 3.01 -29.48 19.15
C GLY A 9 1.79 -28.57 19.03
N GLY A 10 0.91 -28.57 20.05
CA GLY A 10 -0.25 -27.67 20.11
C GLY A 10 0.10 -26.18 20.31
N LEU A 11 1.27 -25.86 20.87
CA LEU A 11 1.77 -24.49 20.99
C LEU A 11 2.43 -24.00 19.69
N ILE A 12 3.12 -24.88 18.96
CA ILE A 12 3.74 -24.58 17.66
C ILE A 12 2.65 -24.32 16.60
N ASP A 13 1.59 -25.13 16.58
CA ASP A 13 0.42 -24.93 15.70
C ASP A 13 -0.34 -23.63 16.04
N ARG A 14 -0.55 -23.31 17.33
CA ARG A 14 -1.13 -22.02 17.73
C ARG A 14 -0.26 -20.80 17.36
N THR A 15 1.06 -20.95 17.31
CA THR A 15 1.99 -19.86 16.97
C THR A 15 2.08 -19.67 15.45
N LYS A 16 2.10 -20.74 14.67
CA LYS A 16 1.99 -20.69 13.19
C LYS A 16 0.64 -20.14 12.74
N ARG A 17 -0.47 -20.55 13.38
CA ARG A 17 -1.83 -20.06 13.08
C ARG A 17 -2.03 -18.59 13.45
N LYS A 18 -1.41 -18.10 14.54
CA LYS A 18 -1.34 -16.67 14.85
C LYS A 18 -0.46 -15.90 13.86
N ARG A 19 0.68 -16.44 13.42
CA ARG A 19 1.57 -15.77 12.46
C ARG A 19 0.99 -15.68 11.04
N PHE A 20 0.38 -16.76 10.55
CA PHE A 20 -0.26 -16.83 9.24
C PHE A 20 -1.60 -16.07 9.21
N GLY A 21 -2.41 -16.23 10.27
CA GLY A 21 -3.65 -15.46 10.43
C GLY A 21 -3.42 -13.95 10.61
N PHE A 22 -2.29 -13.52 11.17
CA PHE A 22 -2.00 -12.10 11.39
C PHE A 22 -1.32 -11.43 10.19
N HIS A 23 -0.43 -12.11 9.47
CA HIS A 23 0.15 -11.57 8.22
C HIS A 23 -0.84 -11.60 7.05
N PHE A 24 -1.62 -12.68 6.89
CA PHE A 24 -2.59 -12.78 5.79
C PHE A 24 -3.79 -11.86 6.01
N SER A 25 -4.29 -11.73 7.25
CA SER A 25 -5.43 -10.87 7.57
C SER A 25 -5.07 -9.37 7.61
N SER A 26 -3.81 -9.00 7.90
CA SER A 26 -3.39 -7.58 7.92
C SER A 26 -3.04 -7.02 6.54
N LEU A 27 -2.41 -7.81 5.65
CA LEU A 27 -2.13 -7.39 4.27
C LEU A 27 -3.41 -7.29 3.43
N LEU A 28 -4.29 -8.28 3.53
CA LEU A 28 -5.60 -8.24 2.88
C LEU A 28 -6.48 -7.16 3.49
N GLY A 29 -6.43 -6.95 4.81
CA GLY A 29 -7.19 -5.92 5.50
C GLY A 29 -6.84 -4.51 5.04
N ASN A 30 -5.55 -4.16 4.95
CA ASN A 30 -5.16 -2.79 4.56
C ASN A 30 -5.42 -2.49 3.08
N ALA A 31 -5.14 -3.46 2.19
CA ALA A 31 -5.48 -3.35 0.77
C ALA A 31 -6.99 -3.25 0.54
N SER A 32 -7.78 -4.00 1.34
CA SER A 32 -9.25 -3.91 1.29
C SER A 32 -9.72 -2.54 1.78
N LEU A 33 -9.21 -2.02 2.90
CA LEU A 33 -9.61 -0.70 3.39
C LEU A 33 -9.32 0.42 2.38
N GLU A 34 -8.21 0.34 1.65
CA GLU A 34 -7.88 1.32 0.62
C GLU A 34 -8.82 1.22 -0.60
N LEU A 35 -9.13 0.00 -1.07
CA LEU A 35 -10.12 -0.23 -2.12
C LEU A 35 -11.53 0.24 -1.73
N TRP A 36 -11.94 -0.01 -0.49
CA TRP A 36 -13.24 0.41 0.02
C TRP A 36 -13.32 1.92 0.18
N TYR A 37 -12.22 2.57 0.54
CA TYR A 37 -12.11 4.02 0.55
C TYR A 37 -12.27 4.63 -0.85
N PHE A 38 -11.53 4.14 -1.86
CA PHE A 38 -11.70 4.60 -3.24
C PHE A 38 -13.13 4.37 -3.76
N THR A 39 -13.74 3.23 -3.41
CA THR A 39 -15.14 2.94 -3.75
C THR A 39 -16.09 3.96 -3.10
N ALA A 40 -15.90 4.28 -1.82
CA ALA A 40 -16.71 5.29 -1.13
C ALA A 40 -16.55 6.68 -1.76
N VAL A 41 -15.33 7.06 -2.15
CA VAL A 41 -15.05 8.33 -2.85
C VAL A 41 -15.75 8.39 -4.20
N ILE A 42 -15.71 7.32 -4.99
CA ILE A 42 -16.40 7.23 -6.29
C ILE A 42 -17.92 7.32 -6.11
N LEU A 43 -18.47 6.62 -5.11
CA LEU A 43 -19.90 6.71 -4.79
C LEU A 43 -20.32 8.14 -4.42
N MET A 44 -19.49 8.87 -3.66
CA MET A 44 -19.75 10.29 -3.39
C MET A 44 -19.72 11.13 -4.67
N VAL A 45 -18.78 10.87 -5.59
CA VAL A 45 -18.73 11.57 -6.90
C VAL A 45 -19.99 11.28 -7.73
N GLY A 46 -20.51 10.05 -7.67
CA GLY A 46 -21.70 9.64 -8.40
C GLY A 46 -23.00 10.29 -7.93
N TRP A 47 -23.03 10.89 -6.74
CA TRP A 47 -24.22 11.54 -6.17
C TRP A 47 -24.28 13.06 -6.47
N LEU A 48 -23.42 13.58 -7.34
CA LEU A 48 -23.47 14.99 -7.75
C LEU A 48 -24.53 15.24 -8.84
N ASP A 49 -25.03 16.49 -8.91
CA ASP A 49 -26.09 16.92 -9.84
C ASP A 49 -25.72 16.85 -11.35
N ASN A 50 -24.48 16.50 -11.72
CA ASN A 50 -24.02 16.25 -13.10
C ASN A 50 -23.08 15.03 -13.18
N PRO A 51 -23.58 13.81 -12.90
CA PRO A 51 -22.70 12.66 -12.66
C PRO A 51 -22.07 12.14 -13.95
N GLU A 52 -22.73 12.22 -15.12
CA GLU A 52 -22.20 11.65 -16.36
C GLU A 52 -20.87 12.33 -16.78
N ILE A 53 -20.84 13.67 -16.83
CA ILE A 53 -19.64 14.42 -17.23
C ILE A 53 -18.54 14.31 -16.16
N ALA A 54 -18.92 14.35 -14.88
CA ALA A 54 -18.01 14.25 -13.75
C ALA A 54 -17.34 12.87 -13.69
N VAL A 55 -18.12 11.80 -13.78
CA VAL A 55 -17.64 10.41 -13.72
C VAL A 55 -16.80 10.09 -14.94
N ASP A 56 -17.17 10.53 -16.13
CA ASP A 56 -16.37 10.30 -17.35
C ASP A 56 -15.00 11.00 -17.24
N ALA A 57 -14.97 12.27 -16.82
CA ALA A 57 -13.73 13.01 -16.61
C ALA A 57 -12.83 12.39 -15.51
N VAL A 58 -13.43 11.93 -14.40
CA VAL A 58 -12.70 11.23 -13.33
C VAL A 58 -12.17 9.88 -13.81
N SER A 59 -12.95 9.12 -14.59
CA SER A 59 -12.55 7.81 -15.10
C SER A 59 -11.34 7.89 -16.02
N ILE A 60 -11.29 8.91 -16.88
CA ILE A 60 -10.11 9.20 -17.71
C ILE A 60 -8.88 9.48 -16.84
N CYS A 61 -9.04 10.33 -15.81
CA CYS A 61 -7.94 10.66 -14.90
C CYS A 61 -7.46 9.43 -14.11
N MET A 62 -8.39 8.60 -13.63
CA MET A 62 -8.08 7.38 -12.88
C MET A 62 -7.36 6.33 -13.75
N ASN A 63 -7.69 6.24 -15.04
CA ASN A 63 -6.96 5.36 -15.97
C ASN A 63 -5.48 5.75 -16.07
N LEU A 64 -5.19 7.04 -16.27
CA LEU A 64 -3.80 7.54 -16.28
C LEU A 64 -3.12 7.32 -14.93
N GLN A 65 -3.85 7.50 -13.84
CA GLN A 65 -3.34 7.23 -12.49
C GLN A 65 -2.96 5.76 -12.29
N LEU A 66 -3.73 4.81 -12.84
CA LEU A 66 -3.43 3.37 -12.75
C LEU A 66 -2.12 3.02 -13.46
N TRP A 67 -1.82 3.64 -14.61
CA TRP A 67 -0.54 3.43 -15.30
C TRP A 67 0.64 3.91 -14.45
N ALA A 68 0.53 5.11 -13.86
CA ALA A 68 1.55 5.62 -12.95
C ALA A 68 1.69 4.75 -11.68
N LEU A 69 0.57 4.19 -11.20
CA LEU A 69 0.55 3.33 -10.01
C LEU A 69 1.34 2.03 -10.24
N MET A 70 1.31 1.44 -11.43
CA MET A 70 2.07 0.21 -11.72
C MET A 70 3.59 0.39 -11.49
N ILE A 71 4.12 1.57 -11.86
CA ILE A 71 5.53 1.90 -11.63
C ILE A 71 5.79 2.02 -10.12
N ALA A 72 4.90 2.70 -9.40
CA ALA A 72 5.03 2.88 -7.96
C ALA A 72 4.90 1.56 -7.16
N LEU A 73 4.06 0.63 -7.63
CA LEU A 73 3.96 -0.72 -7.07
C LEU A 73 5.26 -1.51 -7.27
N GLY A 74 5.97 -1.32 -8.39
CA GLY A 74 7.30 -1.88 -8.59
C GLY A 74 8.29 -1.41 -7.52
N PHE A 75 8.31 -0.10 -7.22
CA PHE A 75 9.14 0.44 -6.14
C PHE A 75 8.72 -0.07 -4.76
N ASN A 76 7.42 -0.18 -4.48
CA ASN A 76 6.90 -0.73 -3.23
C ASN A 76 7.42 -2.15 -2.98
N ALA A 77 7.32 -3.03 -3.98
CA ALA A 77 7.80 -4.41 -3.87
C ALA A 77 9.32 -4.46 -3.68
N ALA A 78 10.07 -3.70 -4.50
CA ALA A 78 11.53 -3.69 -4.44
C ALA A 78 12.06 -3.21 -3.08
N ILE A 79 11.51 -2.12 -2.54
CA ILE A 79 11.96 -1.60 -1.24
C ILE A 79 11.54 -2.51 -0.09
N SER A 80 10.36 -3.13 -0.17
CA SER A 80 9.86 -4.08 0.83
C SER A 80 10.84 -5.24 1.02
N VAL A 81 11.24 -5.88 -0.08
CA VAL A 81 12.21 -6.98 -0.04
C VAL A 81 13.57 -6.51 0.47
N ARG A 82 14.05 -5.36 -0.03
CA ARG A 82 15.37 -4.84 0.36
C ARG A 82 15.45 -4.47 1.84
N VAL A 83 14.43 -3.80 2.39
CA VAL A 83 14.37 -3.45 3.81
C VAL A 83 14.23 -4.69 4.68
N SER A 84 13.40 -5.67 4.26
CA SER A 84 13.26 -6.94 4.97
C SER A 84 14.59 -7.67 5.10
N ASN A 85 15.34 -7.78 4.00
CA ASN A 85 16.62 -8.47 3.96
C ASN A 85 17.69 -7.76 4.80
N GLU A 86 17.84 -6.44 4.68
CA GLU A 86 18.84 -5.68 5.42
C GLU A 86 18.55 -5.64 6.93
N LEU A 87 17.28 -5.51 7.32
CA LEU A 87 16.89 -5.59 8.73
C LEU A 87 17.11 -6.98 9.31
N GLY A 88 16.78 -8.03 8.54
CA GLY A 88 17.00 -9.43 8.90
C GLY A 88 18.48 -9.80 9.02
N ALA A 89 19.34 -9.19 8.20
CA ALA A 89 20.79 -9.36 8.25
C ALA A 89 21.46 -8.60 9.40
N GLY A 90 20.72 -7.80 10.19
CA GLY A 90 21.30 -7.01 11.28
C GLY A 90 21.94 -5.69 10.83
N ASN A 91 21.64 -5.20 9.62
CA ASN A 91 22.25 -4.02 8.99
C ASN A 91 21.28 -2.82 8.89
N PRO A 92 20.85 -2.22 10.02
CA PRO A 92 19.85 -1.15 10.02
C PRO A 92 20.30 0.13 9.30
N LYS A 93 21.61 0.40 9.23
CA LYS A 93 22.16 1.55 8.52
C LYS A 93 21.95 1.42 7.01
N VAL A 94 22.17 0.22 6.46
CA VAL A 94 21.99 -0.07 5.03
C VAL A 94 20.50 -0.10 4.67
N ALA A 95 19.66 -0.60 5.58
CA ALA A 95 18.21 -0.51 5.43
C ALA A 95 17.74 0.96 5.29
N LYS A 96 18.15 1.85 6.21
CA LYS A 96 17.82 3.29 6.12
C LYS A 96 18.31 3.92 4.81
N PHE A 97 19.56 3.64 4.44
CA PHE A 97 20.14 4.18 3.22
C PHE A 97 19.36 3.74 1.98
N SER A 98 18.97 2.46 1.92
CA SER A 98 18.14 1.91 0.85
C SER A 98 16.80 2.63 0.73
N VAL A 99 16.17 2.96 1.87
CA VAL A 99 14.92 3.75 1.85
C VAL A 99 15.13 5.14 1.29
N VAL A 100 16.15 5.86 1.78
CA VAL A 100 16.43 7.24 1.33
C VAL A 100 16.69 7.27 -0.17
N VAL A 101 17.52 6.35 -0.68
CA VAL A 101 17.82 6.26 -2.12
C VAL A 101 16.55 5.98 -2.91
N THR A 102 15.74 5.00 -2.50
CA THR A 102 14.52 4.66 -3.24
C THR A 102 13.47 5.76 -3.22
N VAL A 103 13.29 6.45 -2.09
CA VAL A 103 12.40 7.61 -1.99
C VAL A 103 12.88 8.71 -2.93
N LEU A 104 14.17 9.05 -2.92
CA LEU A 104 14.73 10.06 -3.82
C LEU A 104 14.53 9.70 -5.30
N THR A 105 14.86 8.47 -5.70
CA THR A 105 14.69 8.03 -7.09
C THR A 105 13.23 8.02 -7.50
N SER A 106 12.33 7.55 -6.63
CA SER A 106 10.90 7.51 -6.91
C SER A 106 10.30 8.91 -7.01
N THR A 107 10.71 9.83 -6.13
CA THR A 107 10.29 11.24 -6.19
C THR A 107 10.78 11.92 -7.46
N ILE A 108 12.03 11.70 -7.90
CA ILE A 108 12.53 12.26 -9.16
C ILE A 108 11.68 11.77 -10.35
N ILE A 109 11.42 10.47 -10.42
CA ILE A 109 10.57 9.89 -11.46
C ILE A 109 9.14 10.45 -11.37
N GLY A 110 8.60 10.55 -10.16
CA GLY A 110 7.30 11.15 -9.88
C GLY A 110 7.20 12.59 -10.37
N VAL A 111 8.20 13.42 -10.12
CA VAL A 111 8.27 14.82 -10.60
C VAL A 111 8.26 14.87 -12.13
N VAL A 112 8.99 13.98 -12.80
CA VAL A 112 8.99 13.90 -14.28
C VAL A 112 7.60 13.55 -14.80
N PHE A 113 6.92 12.55 -14.23
CA PHE A 113 5.55 12.19 -14.62
C PHE A 113 4.54 13.30 -14.31
N THR A 114 4.65 13.95 -13.16
CA THR A 114 3.83 15.10 -12.78
C THR A 114 4.01 16.26 -13.77
N ALA A 115 5.26 16.59 -14.14
CA ALA A 115 5.56 17.62 -15.12
C ALA A 115 4.98 17.28 -16.50
N LEU A 116 5.14 16.02 -16.94
CA LEU A 116 4.58 15.53 -18.20
C LEU A 116 3.07 15.73 -18.24
N ILE A 117 2.35 15.30 -17.19
CA ILE A 117 0.89 15.43 -17.09
C ILE A 117 0.44 16.88 -17.05
N LEU A 118 1.17 17.76 -16.36
CA LEU A 118 0.85 19.19 -16.32
C LEU A 118 1.00 19.85 -17.69
N VAL A 119 2.04 19.48 -18.45
CA VAL A 119 2.25 19.98 -19.82
C VAL A 119 1.17 19.45 -20.75
N THR A 120 0.85 18.15 -20.69
CA THR A 120 -0.15 17.53 -21.55
C THR A 120 -1.59 17.74 -21.08
N LYS A 121 -1.84 18.47 -20.00
CA LYS A 121 -3.15 18.50 -19.32
C LYS A 121 -4.32 18.94 -20.21
N ASN A 122 -4.04 19.81 -21.18
CA ASN A 122 -5.04 20.39 -22.07
C ASN A 122 -5.29 19.51 -23.31
N ASP A 123 -4.37 18.56 -23.58
CA ASP A 123 -4.37 17.77 -24.80
C ASP A 123 -4.67 16.29 -24.53
N PHE A 124 -4.24 15.72 -23.40
CA PHE A 124 -4.52 14.31 -23.09
C PHE A 124 -6.02 13.97 -23.09
N PRO A 125 -6.97 14.83 -22.63
CA PRO A 125 -8.39 14.48 -22.64
C PRO A 125 -8.94 14.25 -24.06
N LYS A 126 -8.34 14.88 -25.08
CA LYS A 126 -8.73 14.73 -26.50
C LYS A 126 -8.57 13.30 -27.01
N VAL A 127 -7.63 12.55 -26.42
CA VAL A 127 -7.34 11.17 -26.82
C VAL A 127 -8.41 10.21 -26.32
N PHE A 128 -9.07 10.55 -25.21
CA PHE A 128 -10.06 9.68 -24.55
C PHE A 128 -11.51 10.01 -24.92
N THR A 129 -11.82 11.27 -25.23
CA THR A 129 -13.22 11.67 -25.49
C THR A 129 -13.31 12.79 -26.53
N GLY A 130 -14.35 12.70 -27.37
CA GLY A 130 -14.73 13.75 -28.31
C GLY A 130 -15.71 14.79 -27.72
N LYS A 131 -16.19 14.60 -26.48
CA LYS A 131 -17.16 15.50 -25.84
C LYS A 131 -16.46 16.74 -25.25
N PRO A 132 -16.73 17.97 -25.75
CA PRO A 132 -16.03 19.18 -25.29
C PRO A 132 -16.23 19.50 -23.79
N ALA A 133 -17.41 19.17 -23.26
CA ALA A 133 -17.73 19.35 -21.84
C ALA A 133 -16.86 18.48 -20.94
N VAL A 134 -16.64 17.21 -21.31
CA VAL A 134 -15.79 16.26 -20.57
C VAL A 134 -14.32 16.68 -20.67
N MET A 135 -13.86 17.12 -21.85
CA MET A 135 -12.50 17.62 -22.03
C MET A 135 -12.19 18.82 -21.12
N LYS A 136 -13.13 19.77 -21.01
CA LYS A 136 -12.97 20.95 -20.17
C LYS A 136 -12.91 20.59 -18.68
N GLU A 137 -13.70 19.63 -18.23
CA GLU A 137 -13.65 19.15 -16.85
C GLU A 137 -12.38 18.33 -16.57
N ALA A 138 -12.01 17.39 -17.46
CA ALA A 138 -10.78 16.62 -17.33
C ALA A 138 -9.52 17.52 -17.30
N SER A 139 -9.49 18.59 -18.10
CA SER A 139 -8.38 19.57 -18.09
C SER A 139 -8.27 20.33 -16.76
N LYS A 140 -9.40 20.65 -16.12
CA LYS A 140 -9.42 21.26 -14.77
C LYS A 140 -8.94 20.28 -13.71
N LEU A 141 -9.34 19.02 -13.85
CA LEU A 141 -8.95 17.91 -12.99
C LEU A 141 -7.47 17.51 -13.16
N GLY A 142 -6.85 17.84 -14.29
CA GLY A 142 -5.44 17.56 -14.56
C GLY A 142 -4.47 18.06 -13.49
N TYR A 143 -4.77 19.18 -12.81
CA TYR A 143 -3.97 19.65 -11.67
C TYR A 143 -4.06 18.73 -10.46
N PHE A 144 -5.26 18.22 -10.17
CA PHE A 144 -5.48 17.24 -9.10
C PHE A 144 -4.84 15.90 -9.44
N LEU A 145 -4.92 15.48 -10.72
CA LEU A 145 -4.23 14.28 -11.21
C LEU A 145 -2.71 14.40 -11.03
N ALA A 146 -2.13 15.52 -11.44
CA ALA A 146 -0.70 15.79 -11.28
C ALA A 146 -0.25 15.72 -9.81
N ALA A 147 -1.03 16.30 -8.90
CA ALA A 147 -0.80 16.20 -7.47
C ALA A 147 -0.93 14.75 -6.96
N THR A 148 -1.94 14.01 -7.43
CA THR A 148 -2.15 12.60 -7.06
C THR A 148 -0.96 11.74 -7.49
N ILE A 149 -0.47 11.92 -8.72
CA ILE A 149 0.70 11.20 -9.25
C ILE A 149 1.95 11.50 -8.43
N PHE A 150 2.13 12.77 -8.05
CA PHE A 150 3.26 13.17 -7.20
C PHE A 150 3.20 12.47 -5.84
N LEU A 151 2.06 12.50 -5.14
CA LEU A 151 1.90 11.83 -3.86
C LEU A 151 2.07 10.31 -3.97
N ASN A 152 1.53 9.71 -5.04
CA ASN A 152 1.65 8.30 -5.34
C ASN A 152 3.07 7.87 -5.74
N SER A 153 4.00 8.81 -5.97
CA SER A 153 5.42 8.46 -6.09
C SER A 153 6.08 8.19 -4.74
N ILE A 154 5.55 8.76 -3.65
CA ILE A 154 6.13 8.66 -2.30
C ILE A 154 5.38 7.60 -1.48
N GLN A 155 4.05 7.64 -1.51
CA GLN A 155 3.19 6.83 -0.66
C GLN A 155 3.44 5.31 -0.79
N PRO A 156 3.50 4.71 -1.99
CA PRO A 156 3.75 3.28 -2.14
C PRO A 156 5.15 2.88 -1.66
N VAL A 157 6.15 3.74 -1.77
CA VAL A 157 7.50 3.46 -1.24
C VAL A 157 7.46 3.38 0.28
N LEU A 158 6.82 4.34 0.95
CA LEU A 158 6.65 4.33 2.41
C LEU A 158 5.87 3.10 2.90
N HIS A 159 4.82 2.72 2.18
CA HIS A 159 4.09 1.47 2.45
C HIS A 159 4.98 0.24 2.28
N GLY A 160 5.78 0.17 1.22
CA GLY A 160 6.72 -0.93 0.98
C GLY A 160 7.74 -1.05 2.12
N VAL A 161 8.26 0.07 2.62
CA VAL A 161 9.16 0.10 3.78
C VAL A 161 8.46 -0.43 5.04
N ALA A 162 7.23 -0.01 5.28
CA ALA A 162 6.47 -0.47 6.44
C ALA A 162 6.13 -1.97 6.35
N VAL A 163 5.85 -2.48 5.16
CA VAL A 163 5.70 -3.93 4.93
C VAL A 163 7.02 -4.64 5.24
N GLY A 164 8.15 -4.13 4.73
CA GLY A 164 9.45 -4.74 4.95
C GLY A 164 9.96 -4.67 6.39
N ALA A 165 9.52 -3.68 7.16
CA ALA A 165 9.78 -3.55 8.59
C ALA A 165 8.74 -4.27 9.47
N GLY A 166 7.64 -4.79 8.90
CA GLY A 166 6.58 -5.47 9.65
C GLY A 166 5.57 -4.56 10.35
N TRP A 167 5.51 -3.27 10.01
CA TRP A 167 4.62 -2.27 10.62
C TRP A 167 3.21 -2.20 10.01
N GLN A 168 2.81 -3.25 9.29
CA GLN A 168 1.57 -3.28 8.49
C GLN A 168 0.34 -2.85 9.29
N LEU A 169 0.22 -3.27 10.55
CA LEU A 169 -0.90 -2.89 11.41
C LEU A 169 -0.90 -1.42 11.82
N LEU A 170 0.26 -0.89 12.20
CA LEU A 170 0.38 0.53 12.55
C LEU A 170 0.00 1.40 11.36
N VAL A 171 0.43 1.01 10.15
CA VAL A 171 0.04 1.69 8.92
C VAL A 171 -1.45 1.56 8.65
N ALA A 172 -2.07 0.40 8.86
CA ALA A 172 -3.52 0.20 8.70
C ALA A 172 -4.35 1.10 9.63
N PHE A 173 -3.94 1.25 10.90
CA PHE A 173 -4.60 2.16 11.84
C PHE A 173 -4.47 3.63 11.41
N ILE A 174 -3.27 4.05 11.02
CA ILE A 174 -3.03 5.42 10.53
C ILE A 174 -3.86 5.69 9.27
N ASN A 175 -3.87 4.74 8.33
CA ASN A 175 -4.61 4.82 7.08
C ASN A 175 -6.11 5.00 7.35
N THR A 176 -6.66 4.15 8.22
CA THR A 176 -8.07 4.21 8.61
C THR A 176 -8.42 5.58 9.22
N GLY A 177 -7.60 6.10 10.13
CA GLY A 177 -7.80 7.41 10.73
C GLY A 177 -7.74 8.55 9.70
N CYS A 178 -6.72 8.58 8.86
CA CYS A 178 -6.53 9.66 7.90
C CYS A 178 -7.62 9.67 6.82
N TYR A 179 -7.99 8.50 6.29
CA TYR A 179 -8.92 8.41 5.18
C TYR A 179 -10.37 8.50 5.61
N TYR A 180 -10.78 7.77 6.66
CA TYR A 180 -12.19 7.70 7.04
C TYR A 180 -12.60 8.81 8.01
N ILE A 181 -11.73 9.20 8.95
CA ILE A 181 -12.09 10.21 9.96
C ILE A 181 -11.86 11.62 9.44
N ILE A 182 -10.87 11.82 8.57
CA ILE A 182 -10.47 13.16 8.10
C ILE A 182 -10.78 13.33 6.61
N GLY A 183 -10.29 12.42 5.75
CA GLY A 183 -10.45 12.52 4.30
C GLY A 183 -11.90 12.52 3.82
N LEU A 184 -12.70 11.54 4.26
CA LEU A 184 -14.13 11.43 3.86
C LEU A 184 -14.95 12.65 4.32
N PRO A 185 -14.92 13.09 5.59
CA PRO A 185 -15.70 14.26 6.01
C PRO A 185 -15.28 15.55 5.31
N ILE A 186 -13.98 15.78 5.14
CA ILE A 186 -13.48 16.95 4.40
C ILE A 186 -13.95 16.90 2.95
N GLY A 187 -13.85 15.74 2.30
CA GLY A 187 -14.32 15.53 0.93
C GLY A 187 -15.83 15.76 0.78
N ALA A 188 -16.63 15.27 1.73
CA ALA A 188 -18.08 15.48 1.74
C ALA A 188 -18.46 16.95 1.98
N VAL A 189 -17.81 17.63 2.92
CA VAL A 189 -18.06 19.06 3.19
C VAL A 189 -17.67 19.93 2.00
N LEU A 190 -16.50 19.71 1.42
CA LEU A 190 -16.05 20.47 0.24
C LEU A 190 -16.88 20.15 -0.99
N GLY A 191 -17.23 18.87 -1.18
CA GLY A 191 -18.02 18.40 -2.32
C GLY A 191 -19.44 18.94 -2.33
N TYR A 192 -20.19 18.73 -1.23
CA TYR A 192 -21.62 19.02 -1.15
C TYR A 192 -21.95 20.37 -0.53
N LYS A 193 -21.30 20.75 0.58
CA LYS A 193 -21.65 21.98 1.32
C LYS A 193 -21.08 23.24 0.67
N ILE A 194 -19.87 23.14 0.13
CA ILE A 194 -19.16 24.24 -0.54
C ILE A 194 -19.40 24.20 -2.08
N ASN A 195 -20.16 23.21 -2.58
CA ASN A 195 -20.48 23.04 -4.00
C ASN A 195 -19.25 23.02 -4.93
N LEU A 196 -18.09 22.55 -4.44
CA LEU A 196 -16.90 22.34 -5.27
C LEU A 196 -17.00 21.06 -6.11
N GLY A 197 -18.03 20.24 -5.87
CA GLY A 197 -18.29 19.01 -6.59
C GLY A 197 -17.10 18.05 -6.55
N VAL A 198 -16.72 17.53 -7.73
CA VAL A 198 -15.61 16.57 -7.87
C VAL A 198 -14.30 17.10 -7.31
N LYS A 199 -14.03 18.40 -7.48
CA LYS A 199 -12.79 19.02 -6.98
C LYS A 199 -12.75 19.02 -5.46
N GLY A 200 -13.90 19.25 -4.82
CA GLY A 200 -14.02 19.20 -3.37
C GLY A 200 -13.75 17.81 -2.84
N ILE A 201 -14.38 16.80 -3.42
CA ILE A 201 -14.19 15.39 -3.03
C ILE A 201 -12.73 14.97 -3.24
N TRP A 202 -12.15 15.28 -4.40
CA TRP A 202 -10.75 14.94 -4.70
C TRP A 202 -9.76 15.70 -3.80
N SER A 203 -10.04 16.95 -3.45
CA SER A 203 -9.22 17.69 -2.49
C SER A 203 -9.23 17.07 -1.10
N GLY A 204 -10.38 16.54 -0.64
CA GLY A 204 -10.47 15.80 0.61
C GLY A 204 -9.66 14.49 0.57
N MET A 205 -9.68 13.80 -0.57
CA MET A 205 -8.83 12.63 -0.80
C MET A 205 -7.34 12.95 -0.72
N LEU A 206 -6.91 14.00 -1.43
CA LEU A 206 -5.53 14.46 -1.38
C LEU A 206 -5.11 14.89 0.03
N ALA A 207 -5.98 15.57 0.78
CA ALA A 207 -5.71 15.95 2.15
C ALA A 207 -5.48 14.73 3.06
N GLY A 208 -6.30 13.68 2.90
CA GLY A 208 -6.12 12.40 3.59
C GLY A 208 -4.77 11.75 3.25
N CYS A 209 -4.41 11.69 1.97
CA CYS A 209 -3.12 11.15 1.50
C CYS A 209 -1.93 11.94 2.06
N VAL A 210 -1.96 13.27 1.98
CA VAL A 210 -0.89 14.14 2.49
C VAL A 210 -0.71 13.93 3.99
N LEU A 211 -1.80 13.93 4.76
CA LEU A 211 -1.74 13.71 6.20
C LEU A 211 -1.13 12.34 6.54
N GLN A 212 -1.56 11.29 5.84
CA GLN A 212 -1.01 9.96 6.01
C GLN A 212 0.49 9.91 5.70
N ILE A 213 0.94 10.51 4.59
CA ILE A 213 2.36 10.58 4.20
C ILE A 213 3.16 11.30 5.29
N ILE A 214 2.66 12.42 5.83
CA ILE A 214 3.31 13.17 6.91
C ILE A 214 3.46 12.28 8.15
N ILE A 215 2.39 11.62 8.57
CA ILE A 215 2.41 10.77 9.77
C ILE A 215 3.35 9.57 9.57
N LEU A 216 3.29 8.89 8.42
CA LEU A 216 4.19 7.77 8.11
C LEU A 216 5.65 8.20 8.05
N THR A 217 5.94 9.34 7.43
CA THR A 217 7.29 9.91 7.39
C THR A 217 7.77 10.26 8.80
N PHE A 218 6.91 10.83 9.64
CA PHE A 218 7.25 11.13 11.03
C PHE A 218 7.56 9.87 11.84
N VAL A 219 6.72 8.82 11.71
CA VAL A 219 6.97 7.52 12.34
C VAL A 219 8.32 6.96 11.87
N PHE A 220 8.56 6.93 10.56
CA PHE A 220 9.81 6.47 9.96
C PHE A 220 11.05 7.17 10.53
N LEU A 221 11.01 8.50 10.66
CA LEU A 221 12.10 9.31 11.19
C LEU A 221 12.33 9.08 12.69
N ARG A 222 11.25 8.85 13.45
CA ARG A 222 11.29 8.59 14.89
C ARG A 222 11.66 7.16 15.26
N THR A 223 11.45 6.20 14.35
CA THR A 223 11.76 4.79 14.63
C THR A 223 13.24 4.61 14.93
N ASN A 224 13.54 3.89 16.01
CA ASN A 224 14.89 3.42 16.29
C ASN A 224 15.18 2.14 15.50
N TRP A 225 15.77 2.30 14.33
CA TRP A 225 16.13 1.22 13.42
C TRP A 225 17.06 0.16 14.02
N ASN A 226 17.88 0.52 15.01
CA ASN A 226 18.72 -0.47 15.70
C ASN A 226 17.87 -1.40 16.57
N LYS A 227 16.87 -0.85 17.26
CA LYS A 227 15.91 -1.67 18.02
C LYS A 227 15.08 -2.54 17.08
N GLU A 228 14.66 -1.99 15.96
CA GLU A 228 13.86 -2.73 14.97
C GLU A 228 14.61 -3.92 14.38
N SER A 229 15.85 -3.67 13.92
CA SER A 229 16.70 -4.74 13.37
C SER A 229 17.02 -5.81 14.43
N TYR A 230 17.21 -5.41 15.68
CA TYR A 230 17.37 -6.37 16.78
C TYR A 230 16.14 -7.26 16.97
N ILE A 231 14.93 -6.68 17.00
CA ILE A 231 13.67 -7.43 17.13
C ILE A 231 13.52 -8.42 15.98
N ILE A 232 13.72 -7.97 14.74
CA ILE A 232 13.58 -8.79 13.53
C ILE A 232 14.61 -9.92 13.53
N MET A 233 15.89 -9.63 13.82
CA MET A 233 16.94 -10.66 13.91
C MET A 233 16.62 -11.72 14.98
N HIS A 234 16.14 -11.31 16.15
CA HIS A 234 15.75 -12.25 17.21
C HIS A 234 14.56 -13.12 16.81
N ALA A 235 13.58 -12.54 16.10
CA ALA A 235 12.45 -13.29 15.55
C ALA A 235 12.91 -14.33 14.52
N LEU A 236 13.83 -13.96 13.62
CA LEU A 236 14.41 -14.87 12.63
C LEU A 236 15.21 -16.01 13.28
N LYS A 237 16.07 -15.72 14.26
CA LYS A 237 16.79 -16.75 15.03
C LYS A 237 15.85 -17.67 15.81
N ALA A 238 14.71 -17.17 16.28
CA ALA A 238 13.70 -18.00 16.92
C ALA A 238 13.01 -18.92 15.91
N GLU A 239 12.73 -18.43 14.70
CA GLU A 239 12.15 -19.23 13.63
C GLU A 239 13.11 -20.29 13.09
N GLU A 240 14.37 -19.96 12.90
CA GLU A 240 15.40 -20.93 12.48
C GLU A 240 15.52 -22.06 13.50
N ARG A 241 15.52 -21.74 14.81
CA ARG A 241 15.47 -22.76 15.87
C ARG A 241 14.22 -23.62 15.78
N ILE A 242 13.06 -23.05 15.53
CA ILE A 242 11.83 -23.83 15.33
C ILE A 242 11.94 -24.71 14.07
N ARG A 243 12.60 -24.25 13.00
CA ARG A 243 12.80 -25.05 11.78
C ARG A 243 13.77 -26.22 12.02
N THR A 244 14.87 -25.97 12.72
CA THR A 244 15.88 -26.99 13.02
C THR A 244 15.36 -28.04 14.01
N TRP A 245 14.55 -27.63 14.99
CA TRP A 245 14.12 -28.51 16.09
C TRP A 245 12.63 -28.90 16.04
N GLY A 246 11.85 -28.30 15.15
CA GLY A 246 10.40 -28.51 15.02
C GLY A 246 9.98 -29.60 14.03
N GLY A 247 10.95 -30.30 13.42
CA GLY A 247 10.71 -31.40 12.49
C GLY A 247 10.25 -30.95 11.10
N SER A 248 10.99 -31.36 10.08
CA SER A 248 10.46 -31.44 8.71
C SER A 248 9.44 -32.56 8.66
N GLU A 249 8.17 -32.26 8.40
CA GLU A 249 7.26 -33.26 7.86
C GLU A 249 7.79 -33.61 6.46
N GLU A 250 8.50 -34.74 6.34
CA GLU A 250 8.78 -35.35 5.04
C GLU A 250 7.44 -35.64 4.36
N PRO A 251 7.28 -35.32 3.06
CA PRO A 251 6.13 -35.80 2.32
C PRO A 251 6.20 -37.32 2.30
N GLN A 252 5.18 -38.00 2.84
CA GLN A 252 4.99 -39.43 2.60
C GLN A 252 4.89 -39.65 1.08
N GLN A 253 5.99 -40.10 0.47
CA GLN A 253 5.93 -40.82 -0.79
C GLN A 253 5.04 -42.03 -0.55
N SER A 254 3.90 -42.06 -1.22
CA SER A 254 3.00 -43.20 -1.26
C SER A 254 3.76 -44.42 -1.78
N SER A 255 4.11 -45.32 -0.86
CA SER A 255 4.52 -46.68 -1.18
C SER A 255 3.30 -47.42 -1.76
N SER A 256 3.08 -47.24 -3.05
CA SER A 256 2.14 -48.02 -3.83
C SER A 256 2.83 -48.49 -5.10
N GLU A 257 3.77 -49.42 -4.95
CA GLU A 257 4.22 -50.29 -6.03
C GLU A 257 4.75 -51.60 -5.45
N HIS A 258 4.17 -52.70 -5.95
CA HIS A 258 4.74 -54.05 -6.03
C HIS A 258 4.71 -54.97 -4.78
N ASN A 259 3.53 -55.51 -4.47
CA ASN A 259 3.41 -56.93 -4.14
C ASN A 259 2.80 -57.64 -5.34
N MET A 260 3.66 -58.00 -6.29
CA MET A 260 3.45 -59.11 -7.23
C MET A 260 4.69 -59.98 -7.08
N ASN A 261 4.48 -61.30 -6.91
CA ASN A 261 5.44 -62.38 -6.64
C ASN A 261 5.47 -62.86 -5.18
N GLU A 262 4.45 -63.63 -4.78
CA GLU A 262 4.53 -65.09 -4.55
C GLU A 262 3.12 -65.67 -4.38
#